data_AF-A0A857MM58-F1
#
_entry.id   AF-A0A857MM58-F1
#
_cell.length_a   1.000
_cell.length_b   1.000
_cell.length_c   1.000
_cell.angle_alpha   90.00
_cell.angle_beta   90.00
_cell.angle_gamma   90.00
#
_symmetry.space_group_name_H-M   'P 1'
#
loop_
_entity.id
_entity.type
_entity.pdbx_description
1 polymer ?
#
loop_
_entity_poly.entity_id
_entity_poly.type
_entity_poly.pdbx_seq_one_letter_code
_entity_poly.pdbx_strand_id
1 'polypeptide(L)'
;MTNADPAVIASINGLVESRFQLEIEREAENQRFQTAIAALTREHQEKLNRFAERERELDPDIWRSIDHNRSTLIVRGKRSFVTIRAKFQLREVPAKLEVLDKVSIMEAAHRLGVVKQIANPPKGGWRFNQKKFLAWLASSGDLYRHFEPFVEQTDKTESLTIQPNTNYTVEHDSQRISPPSITIQKS
;
A
#
# COMPACT_ATOMS: atom_id res chain seq x y z
N MET A 1 -30.53 56.31 -4.63
CA MET A 1 -31.72 55.61 -5.18
C MET A 1 -31.40 55.32 -6.64
N THR A 2 -31.47 54.06 -7.05
CA THR A 2 -31.07 53.62 -8.40
C THR A 2 -32.10 54.08 -9.43
N ASN A 3 -31.66 54.84 -10.44
CA ASN A 3 -32.47 55.35 -11.58
C ASN A 3 -32.75 54.25 -12.63
N ALA A 4 -32.98 53.01 -12.19
CA ALA A 4 -33.16 51.88 -13.10
C ALA A 4 -34.65 51.62 -13.34
N ASP A 5 -35.01 51.43 -14.61
CA ASP A 5 -36.38 51.13 -15.06
C ASP A 5 -36.91 49.85 -14.37
N PRO A 6 -38.02 49.93 -13.60
CA PRO A 6 -38.61 48.78 -12.92
C PRO A 6 -38.91 47.59 -13.83
N ALA A 7 -39.27 47.83 -15.10
CA ALA A 7 -39.55 46.76 -16.06
C ALA A 7 -38.26 46.00 -16.43
N VAL A 8 -37.15 46.72 -16.60
CA VAL A 8 -35.82 46.13 -16.87
C VAL A 8 -35.34 45.34 -15.66
N ILE A 9 -35.52 45.87 -14.45
CA ILE A 9 -35.17 45.15 -13.20
C ILE A 9 -35.97 43.85 -13.08
N ALA A 10 -37.28 43.88 -13.35
CA ALA A 10 -38.12 42.69 -13.29
C ALA A 10 -37.68 41.62 -14.32
N SER A 11 -37.35 42.04 -15.55
CA SER A 11 -36.83 41.12 -16.57
C SER A 11 -35.50 40.50 -16.17
N ILE A 12 -34.56 41.28 -15.61
CA ILE A 12 -33.27 40.76 -15.14
C ILE A 12 -33.49 39.78 -13.98
N ASN A 13 -34.37 40.10 -13.03
CA ASN A 13 -34.66 39.22 -11.91
C ASN A 13 -35.21 37.86 -12.38
N GLY A 14 -36.12 37.82 -13.35
CA GLY A 14 -36.62 36.57 -13.91
C GLY A 14 -35.55 35.72 -14.60
N LEU A 15 -34.59 36.36 -15.29
CA LEU A 15 -33.45 35.66 -15.90
C LEU A 15 -32.49 35.11 -14.84
N VAL A 16 -32.21 35.89 -13.79
CA VAL A 16 -31.35 35.47 -12.68
C VAL A 16 -31.98 34.31 -11.91
N GLU A 17 -33.29 34.38 -11.63
CA GLU A 17 -34.05 33.30 -10.98
C GLU A 17 -33.99 32.01 -11.81
N SER A 18 -34.23 32.10 -13.12
CA SER A 18 -34.11 30.96 -14.03
C SER A 18 -32.70 30.36 -14.03
N ARG A 19 -31.66 31.21 -13.99
CA ARG A 19 -30.27 30.75 -13.93
C ARG A 19 -29.94 30.06 -12.61
N PHE A 20 -30.48 30.54 -11.49
CA PHE A 20 -30.32 29.89 -10.18
C PHE A 20 -31.05 28.55 -10.14
N GLN A 21 -32.27 28.48 -10.67
CA GLN A 21 -33.02 27.22 -10.77
C GLN A 21 -32.27 26.17 -11.59
N LEU A 22 -31.69 26.57 -12.73
CA LEU A 22 -30.85 25.68 -13.54
C LEU A 22 -29.62 25.16 -12.78
N GLU A 23 -29.02 26.00 -11.91
CA GLU A 23 -27.88 25.59 -11.09
C GLU A 23 -28.29 24.52 -10.07
N ILE A 24 -29.45 24.69 -9.43
CA ILE A 24 -30.01 23.72 -8.49
C ILE A 24 -30.29 22.39 -9.19
N GLU A 25 -30.89 22.42 -10.37
CA GLU A 25 -31.19 21.21 -11.16
C GLU A 25 -29.91 20.49 -11.60
N ARG A 26 -28.89 21.25 -12.03
CA ARG A 26 -27.58 20.69 -12.40
C ARG A 26 -26.91 20.00 -11.21
N GLU A 27 -26.91 20.65 -10.05
CA GLU A 27 -26.30 20.10 -8.84
C GLU A 27 -27.06 18.85 -8.36
N ALA A 28 -28.40 18.87 -8.39
CA ALA A 28 -29.21 17.71 -8.05
C ALA A 28 -28.91 16.51 -8.96
N GLU A 29 -28.75 16.73 -10.26
CA GLU A 29 -28.42 15.66 -11.21
C GLU A 29 -26.99 15.13 -10.99
N ASN A 30 -26.03 16.01 -10.73
CA ASN A 30 -24.66 15.60 -10.38
C ASN A 30 -24.65 14.75 -9.10
N GLN A 31 -25.39 15.15 -8.07
CA GLN A 31 -25.51 14.39 -6.82
C GLN A 31 -26.12 13.00 -7.03
N ARG A 32 -27.14 12.88 -7.88
CA ARG A 32 -27.71 11.57 -8.26
C ARG A 32 -26.68 10.68 -8.94
N PHE A 33 -25.91 11.24 -9.88
CA PHE A 33 -24.86 10.51 -10.58
C PHE A 33 -23.74 10.06 -9.63
N GLN A 34 -23.26 10.93 -8.75
CA GLN A 34 -22.25 10.58 -7.74
C GLN A 34 -22.75 9.48 -6.79
N THR A 35 -24.02 9.54 -6.39
CA THR A 35 -24.65 8.51 -5.55
C THR A 35 -24.69 7.16 -6.27
N ALA A 36 -25.01 7.13 -7.56
CA ALA A 36 -25.02 5.90 -8.36
C ALA A 36 -23.61 5.30 -8.51
N ILE A 37 -22.59 6.13 -8.78
CA ILE A 37 -21.18 5.69 -8.84
C ILE A 37 -20.73 5.13 -7.49
N ALA A 38 -21.05 5.82 -6.40
CA ALA A 38 -20.67 5.38 -5.06
C ALA A 38 -21.27 4.00 -4.73
N ALA A 39 -22.54 3.78 -5.10
CA ALA A 39 -23.19 2.48 -4.92
C ALA A 39 -22.52 1.36 -5.74
N LEU A 40 -22.25 1.60 -7.03
CA LEU A 40 -21.56 0.64 -7.90
C LEU A 40 -20.13 0.36 -7.42
N THR A 41 -19.42 1.39 -6.99
CA THR A 41 -18.05 1.28 -6.46
C THR A 41 -18.03 0.45 -5.18
N ARG A 42 -19.00 0.68 -4.28
CA ARG A 42 -19.15 -0.11 -3.05
C ARG A 42 -19.41 -1.58 -3.36
N GLU A 43 -20.35 -1.88 -4.25
CA GLU A 43 -20.65 -3.28 -4.63
C GLU A 43 -19.42 -3.98 -5.24
N HIS A 44 -18.68 -3.27 -6.11
CA HIS A 44 -17.45 -3.80 -6.67
C HIS A 44 -16.39 -4.05 -5.60
N GLN A 45 -16.21 -3.10 -4.68
CA GLN A 45 -15.25 -3.22 -3.58
C GLN A 45 -15.61 -4.37 -2.64
N GLU A 46 -16.89 -4.60 -2.36
CA GLU A 46 -17.34 -5.76 -1.57
C GLU A 46 -16.96 -7.08 -2.24
N LYS A 47 -17.09 -7.19 -3.57
CA LYS A 47 -16.66 -8.39 -4.31
C LYS A 47 -15.14 -8.57 -4.25
N LEU A 48 -14.37 -7.50 -4.43
CA LEU A 48 -12.91 -7.54 -4.31
C LEU A 48 -12.46 -7.95 -2.90
N ASN A 49 -13.13 -7.43 -1.87
CA ASN A 49 -12.82 -7.77 -0.47
C ASN A 49 -13.03 -9.25 -0.20
N ARG A 50 -14.09 -9.89 -0.74
CA ARG A 50 -14.31 -11.33 -0.61
C ARG A 50 -13.20 -12.16 -1.25
N PHE A 51 -12.68 -11.73 -2.42
CA PHE A 51 -11.52 -12.40 -3.02
C PHE A 51 -10.27 -12.24 -2.16
N ALA A 52 -10.00 -11.03 -1.66
CA ALA A 52 -8.85 -10.76 -0.79
C ALA A 52 -8.93 -11.48 0.57
N GLU A 53 -10.14 -11.73 1.10
CA GLU A 53 -10.35 -12.59 2.27
C GLU A 53 -10.00 -14.03 1.95
N ARG A 54 -10.46 -14.55 0.80
CA ARG A 54 -10.14 -15.91 0.39
C ARG A 54 -8.65 -16.12 0.13
N GLU A 55 -7.96 -15.13 -0.44
CA GLU A 55 -6.50 -15.13 -0.59
C GLU A 55 -5.81 -15.22 0.78
N ARG A 56 -6.24 -14.39 1.74
CA ARG A 56 -5.71 -14.41 3.13
C ARG A 56 -5.91 -15.74 3.85
N GLU A 57 -6.96 -16.50 3.52
CA GLU A 57 -7.17 -17.84 4.04
C GLU A 57 -6.25 -18.88 3.38
N LEU A 58 -6.02 -18.77 2.07
CA LEU A 58 -5.22 -19.72 1.30
C LEU A 58 -3.72 -19.59 1.56
N ASP A 59 -3.22 -18.38 1.76
CA ASP A 59 -1.80 -18.10 1.92
C ASP A 59 -1.14 -18.91 3.07
N PRO A 60 -1.71 -18.95 4.29
CA PRO A 60 -1.21 -19.79 5.38
C PRO A 60 -1.32 -21.29 5.10
N ASP A 61 -2.36 -21.73 4.38
CA ASP A 61 -2.56 -23.15 4.04
C ASP A 61 -1.51 -23.64 3.03
N ILE A 62 -1.18 -22.80 2.04
CA ILE A 62 -0.12 -23.05 1.07
C ILE A 62 1.22 -23.17 1.82
N TRP A 63 1.52 -22.24 2.72
CA TRP A 63 2.73 -22.28 3.53
C TRP A 63 2.83 -23.53 4.40
N ARG A 64 1.77 -23.83 5.16
CA ARG A 64 1.71 -25.03 6.01
C ARG A 64 1.94 -26.30 5.20
N SER A 65 1.34 -26.39 4.02
CA SER A 65 1.52 -27.54 3.11
C SER A 65 2.95 -27.67 2.61
N ILE A 66 3.60 -26.55 2.25
CA ILE A 66 4.99 -26.55 1.79
C ILE A 66 5.95 -26.91 2.92
N ASP A 67 5.77 -26.33 4.10
CA ASP A 67 6.63 -26.63 5.25
C ASP A 67 6.49 -28.08 5.70
N HIS A 68 5.27 -28.63 5.74
CA HIS A 68 5.04 -30.03 6.09
C HIS A 68 5.73 -31.00 5.12
N ASN A 69 5.78 -30.65 3.83
CA ASN A 69 6.32 -31.51 2.77
C ASN A 69 7.70 -31.05 2.26
N ARG A 70 8.38 -30.18 3.01
CA ARG A 70 9.54 -29.42 2.52
C ARG A 70 10.69 -30.31 2.06
N SER A 71 10.98 -31.38 2.79
CA SER A 71 12.05 -32.34 2.48
C SER A 71 11.79 -33.11 1.18
N THR A 72 10.52 -33.33 0.84
CA THR A 72 10.11 -34.01 -0.40
C THR A 72 10.05 -33.05 -1.58
N LEU A 73 9.57 -31.83 -1.36
CA LEU A 73 9.43 -30.80 -2.41
C LEU A 73 10.78 -30.22 -2.82
N ILE A 74 11.71 -30.07 -1.86
CA ILE A 74 12.96 -29.35 -2.06
C ILE A 74 14.15 -30.29 -1.90
N VAL A 75 14.77 -30.62 -3.04
CA VAL A 75 16.03 -31.34 -3.07
C VAL A 75 17.10 -30.55 -2.32
N ARG A 76 17.98 -31.26 -1.58
CA ARG A 76 19.08 -30.67 -0.80
C ARG A 76 19.84 -29.60 -1.60
N GLY A 77 19.97 -28.40 -1.02
CA GLY A 77 20.67 -27.26 -1.62
C GLY A 77 19.84 -26.41 -2.59
N LYS A 78 18.62 -26.83 -2.95
CA LYS A 78 17.69 -26.01 -3.74
C LYS A 78 16.80 -25.16 -2.84
N ARG A 79 16.20 -24.11 -3.42
CA ARG A 79 15.17 -23.26 -2.79
C ARG A 79 13.96 -23.06 -3.71
N SER A 80 13.75 -23.99 -4.62
CA SER A 80 12.63 -23.91 -5.57
C SER A 80 12.18 -25.30 -5.97
N PHE A 81 10.91 -25.40 -6.32
CA PHE A 81 10.29 -26.59 -6.87
C PHE A 81 9.22 -26.18 -7.88
N VAL A 82 8.77 -27.13 -8.70
CA VAL A 82 7.80 -26.87 -9.78
C VAL A 82 6.70 -27.92 -9.68
N THR A 83 5.46 -27.47 -9.81
CA THR A 83 4.29 -28.33 -9.99
C THR A 83 3.77 -28.18 -11.41
N ILE A 84 2.72 -28.92 -11.75
CA ILE A 84 2.02 -28.77 -13.02
C ILE A 84 1.49 -27.33 -13.19
N ARG A 85 1.09 -26.66 -12.09
CA ARG A 85 0.43 -25.35 -12.12
C ARG A 85 1.40 -24.18 -12.00
N ALA A 86 2.46 -24.29 -11.22
CA ALA A 86 3.32 -23.16 -10.91
C ALA A 86 4.74 -23.57 -10.52
N LYS A 87 5.65 -22.60 -10.64
CA LYS A 87 6.98 -22.62 -10.06
C LYS A 87 6.98 -21.88 -8.72
N PHE A 88 7.58 -22.49 -7.73
CA PHE A 88 7.68 -21.98 -6.36
C PHE A 88 9.14 -21.66 -6.06
N GLN A 89 9.41 -20.48 -5.48
CA GLN A 89 10.76 -20.06 -5.08
C GLN A 89 10.73 -19.48 -3.67
N LEU A 90 11.49 -20.10 -2.77
CA LEU A 90 11.71 -19.63 -1.41
C LEU A 90 12.90 -18.67 -1.37
N ARG A 91 12.74 -17.57 -0.64
CA ARG A 91 13.78 -16.56 -0.42
C ARG A 91 13.83 -16.22 1.06
N GLU A 92 15.04 -16.22 1.60
CA GLU A 92 15.26 -15.68 2.94
C GLU A 92 15.10 -14.17 2.90
N VAL A 93 14.28 -13.67 3.81
CA VAL A 93 14.17 -12.24 4.10
C VAL A 93 15.09 -11.99 5.30
N PRO A 94 16.18 -11.23 5.12
CA PRO A 94 17.09 -10.97 6.22
C PRO A 94 16.38 -10.14 7.29
N ALA A 95 16.74 -10.40 8.55
CA ALA A 95 16.35 -9.54 9.66
C ALA A 95 16.78 -8.10 9.34
N LYS A 96 15.86 -7.15 9.46
CA LYS A 96 16.12 -5.72 9.25
C LYS A 96 15.58 -4.92 10.42
N LEU A 97 16.27 -3.83 10.73
CA LEU A 97 15.76 -2.82 11.65
C LEU A 97 14.91 -1.83 10.86
N GLU A 98 13.62 -1.77 11.17
CA GLU A 98 12.64 -0.89 10.55
C GLU A 98 12.48 0.40 11.37
N VAL A 99 12.24 1.51 10.69
CA VAL A 99 12.01 2.81 11.34
C VAL A 99 10.52 3.08 11.38
N LEU A 100 9.96 3.15 12.58
CA LEU A 100 8.55 3.39 12.83
C LEU A 100 8.22 4.89 12.81
N ASP A 101 9.03 5.71 13.47
CA ASP A 101 8.77 7.14 13.63
C ASP A 101 10.00 8.01 13.32
N LYS A 102 10.02 8.58 12.12
CA LYS A 102 11.10 9.45 11.65
C LYS A 102 11.13 10.80 12.38
N VAL A 103 9.98 11.30 12.83
CA VAL A 103 9.86 12.62 13.46
C VAL A 103 10.39 12.55 14.88
N SER A 104 9.92 11.58 15.66
CA SER A 104 10.40 11.39 17.04
C SER A 104 11.89 11.03 17.09
N ILE A 105 12.42 10.29 16.11
CA ILE A 105 13.87 10.07 15.99
C ILE A 105 14.63 11.39 15.80
N MET A 106 14.15 12.28 14.94
CA MET A 106 14.80 13.58 14.73
C MET A 106 14.74 14.47 15.98
N GLU A 107 13.64 14.45 16.73
CA GLU A 107 13.52 15.17 18.00
C GLU A 107 14.48 14.63 19.06
N ALA A 108 14.53 13.31 19.24
CA ALA A 108 15.46 12.65 20.15
C ALA A 108 16.91 12.97 19.76
N ALA A 109 17.24 12.92 18.47
CA ALA A 109 18.56 13.27 17.96
C ALA A 109 18.93 14.74 18.18
N HIS A 110 17.95 15.65 18.13
CA HIS A 110 18.14 17.06 18.47
C HIS A 110 18.49 17.22 19.95
N ARG A 111 17.76 16.56 20.85
CA ARG A 111 18.02 16.60 22.30
C ARG A 111 19.38 16.00 22.66
N LEU A 112 19.79 14.95 21.95
CA LEU A 112 21.06 14.24 22.16
C LEU A 112 22.24 14.85 21.38
N GLY A 113 22.02 15.88 20.55
CA GLY A 113 23.08 16.53 19.77
C GLY A 113 23.64 15.71 18.61
N VAL A 114 22.97 14.64 18.17
CA VAL A 114 23.46 13.68 17.15
C VAL A 114 22.83 13.85 15.77
N VAL A 115 22.07 14.92 15.53
CA VAL A 115 21.40 15.21 14.25
C VAL A 115 22.36 15.10 13.05
N LYS A 116 23.60 15.59 13.18
CA LYS A 116 24.61 15.54 12.11
C LYS A 116 24.96 14.11 11.68
N GLN A 117 24.78 13.14 12.58
CA GLN A 117 25.10 11.73 12.32
C GLN A 117 23.97 11.01 11.59
N ILE A 118 22.72 11.46 11.75
CA ILE A 118 21.55 10.73 11.26
C ILE A 118 20.79 11.46 10.15
N ALA A 119 21.06 12.75 9.97
CA ALA A 119 20.42 13.59 8.96
C ALA A 119 21.41 13.98 7.87
N ASN A 120 20.87 14.32 6.69
CA ASN A 120 21.62 15.00 5.65
C ASN A 120 21.55 16.51 5.90
N PRO A 121 22.67 17.23 5.77
CA PRO A 121 22.64 18.68 5.74
C PRO A 121 21.92 19.11 4.47
N PRO A 122 21.01 20.08 4.51
CA PRO A 122 20.52 20.69 3.30
C PRO A 122 20.83 22.17 3.27
N LYS A 123 20.68 22.73 2.07
CA LYS A 123 20.35 24.15 1.90
C LYS A 123 18.95 24.38 2.52
N GLY A 124 18.84 24.55 3.84
CA GLY A 124 17.59 24.97 4.51
C GLY A 124 17.04 24.19 5.73
N GLY A 125 17.75 23.23 6.32
CA GLY A 125 17.34 22.54 7.57
C GLY A 125 17.40 20.99 7.57
N TRP A 126 18.10 20.39 8.54
CA TRP A 126 18.43 18.96 8.63
C TRP A 126 17.25 18.00 8.32
N ARG A 127 17.44 17.11 7.32
CA ARG A 127 16.45 16.10 6.94
C ARG A 127 16.89 14.70 7.36
N PHE A 128 16.01 13.95 8.01
CA PHE A 128 16.25 12.56 8.41
C PHE A 128 16.73 11.71 7.23
N ASN A 129 17.82 10.97 7.43
CA ASN A 129 18.33 10.00 6.46
C ASN A 129 18.33 8.61 7.09
N GLN A 130 17.36 7.79 6.71
CA GLN A 130 17.18 6.45 7.24
C GLN A 130 18.43 5.56 7.09
N LYS A 131 19.10 5.60 5.93
CA LYS A 131 20.31 4.80 5.71
C LYS A 131 21.44 5.22 6.65
N LYS A 132 21.60 6.54 6.83
CA LYS A 132 22.64 7.11 7.69
C LYS A 132 22.35 6.84 9.17
N PHE A 133 21.08 6.98 9.56
CA PHE A 133 20.59 6.64 10.90
C PHE A 133 20.86 5.18 11.25
N LEU A 134 20.42 4.23 10.42
CA LEU A 134 20.60 2.79 10.70
C LEU A 134 22.08 2.41 10.76
N ALA A 135 22.92 2.96 9.87
CA ALA A 135 24.36 2.74 9.90
C ALA A 135 25.01 3.30 11.17
N TRP A 136 24.62 4.51 11.58
CA TRP A 136 25.12 5.14 12.80
C TRP A 136 24.65 4.43 14.07
N LEU A 137 23.38 4.01 14.10
CA LEU A 137 22.76 3.31 15.21
C LEU A 137 23.43 1.96 15.47
N ALA A 138 23.79 1.22 14.42
CA ALA A 138 24.52 -0.04 14.51
C ALA A 138 25.91 0.10 15.18
N SER A 139 26.51 1.29 15.12
CA SER A 139 27.79 1.61 15.75
C SER A 139 27.69 2.31 17.12
N SER A 140 26.49 2.66 17.58
CA SER A 140 26.27 3.53 18.74
C SER A 140 25.58 2.77 19.89
N GLY A 141 26.34 1.94 20.60
CA GLY A 141 25.82 1.05 21.64
C GLY A 141 25.08 1.76 22.79
N ASP A 142 25.62 2.87 23.30
CA ASP A 142 25.05 3.56 24.47
C ASP A 142 23.80 4.39 24.13
N LEU A 143 23.73 4.91 22.90
CA LEU A 143 22.63 5.76 22.45
C LEU A 143 21.46 4.97 21.86
N TYR A 144 21.67 3.68 21.55
CA TYR A 144 20.65 2.79 20.98
C TYR A 144 19.34 2.81 21.77
N ARG A 145 19.43 2.76 23.11
CA ARG A 145 18.27 2.75 24.01
C ARG A 145 17.35 3.96 23.87
N HIS A 146 17.86 5.10 23.41
CA HIS A 146 17.04 6.29 23.18
C HIS A 146 16.21 6.23 21.89
N PHE A 147 16.57 5.33 20.98
CA PHE A 147 15.91 5.16 19.69
C PHE A 147 15.12 3.86 19.58
N GLU A 148 15.31 2.93 20.51
CA GLU A 148 14.59 1.66 20.61
C GLU A 148 13.05 1.80 20.47
N PRO A 149 12.37 2.81 21.07
CA PRO A 149 10.92 2.98 20.90
C PRO A 149 10.47 3.35 19.48
N PHE A 150 11.40 3.78 18.62
CA PHE A 150 11.10 4.27 17.27
C PHE A 150 11.57 3.32 16.17
N VAL A 151 12.14 2.17 16.56
CA VAL A 151 12.62 1.15 15.64
C VAL A 151 12.08 -0.21 16.03
N GLU A 152 11.84 -1.05 15.03
CA GLU A 152 11.41 -2.42 15.23
C GLU A 152 12.41 -3.38 14.57
N GLN A 153 12.89 -4.34 15.34
CA GLN A 153 13.70 -5.42 14.78
C GLN A 153 12.77 -6.47 14.20
N THR A 154 12.75 -6.58 12.88
CA THR A 154 12.07 -7.69 12.20
C THR A 154 12.98 -8.90 12.22
N ASP A 155 12.42 -10.05 12.61
CA ASP A 155 13.15 -11.31 12.60
C ASP A 155 13.48 -11.77 11.19
N LYS A 156 14.44 -12.69 11.08
CA LYS A 156 14.73 -13.35 9.81
C LYS A 156 13.54 -14.22 9.44
N THR A 157 12.84 -13.85 8.36
CA THR A 157 11.70 -14.61 7.84
C THR A 157 12.01 -15.24 6.49
N GLU A 158 11.03 -15.93 5.93
CA GLU A 158 11.10 -16.49 4.59
C GLU A 158 9.95 -15.94 3.75
N SER A 159 10.16 -15.79 2.45
CA SER A 159 9.12 -15.42 1.50
C SER A 159 9.04 -16.46 0.40
N LEU A 160 7.83 -16.68 -0.10
CA LEU A 160 7.52 -17.62 -1.16
C LEU A 160 7.01 -16.85 -2.37
N THR A 161 7.76 -16.87 -3.47
CA THR A 161 7.26 -16.43 -4.78
C THR A 161 6.63 -17.61 -5.51
N ILE A 162 5.41 -17.42 -6.02
CA ILE A 162 4.69 -18.40 -6.82
C ILE A 162 4.45 -17.79 -8.20
N GLN A 163 5.02 -18.41 -9.23
CA GLN A 163 4.90 -17.99 -10.62
C GLN A 163 4.06 -19.02 -11.38
N PRO A 164 2.91 -18.63 -11.96
CA PRO A 164 2.11 -19.53 -12.79
C PRO A 164 2.89 -20.06 -13.99
N ASN A 165 2.74 -21.35 -14.30
CA ASN A 165 3.29 -21.91 -15.53
C ASN A 165 2.47 -21.42 -16.74
N THR A 166 3.08 -21.31 -17.92
CA THR A 166 2.39 -20.86 -19.15
C THR A 166 1.13 -21.67 -19.45
N ASN A 167 1.14 -22.98 -19.12
CA ASN A 167 0.05 -23.93 -19.35
C ASN A 167 -0.77 -24.22 -18.08
N TYR A 168 -0.86 -23.28 -17.13
CA TYR A 168 -1.53 -23.55 -15.85
C TYR A 168 -3.05 -23.80 -15.95
N THR A 169 -3.70 -23.52 -17.11
CA THR A 169 -5.07 -23.97 -17.43
C THR A 169 -5.03 -24.88 -18.65
N VAL A 170 -5.93 -25.87 -18.66
CA VAL A 170 -6.05 -26.86 -19.75
C VAL A 170 -6.78 -26.26 -20.96
N GLU A 171 -7.54 -25.18 -20.77
CA GLU A 171 -8.32 -24.51 -21.82
C GLU A 171 -7.57 -23.32 -22.41
N HIS A 172 -7.48 -23.28 -23.75
CA HIS A 172 -6.95 -22.16 -24.53
C HIS A 172 -8.04 -21.09 -24.70
N ASP A 173 -7.91 -19.99 -23.96
CA ASP A 173 -8.71 -18.76 -24.15
C ASP A 173 -7.79 -17.67 -24.74
N SER A 174 -8.20 -17.01 -25.82
CA SER A 174 -7.47 -15.91 -26.44
C SER A 174 -7.59 -14.58 -25.69
N GLN A 175 -8.55 -14.46 -24.77
CA GLN A 175 -8.73 -13.29 -23.88
C GLN A 175 -8.17 -13.53 -22.47
N ARG A 176 -7.32 -14.54 -22.32
CA ARG A 176 -6.81 -15.00 -21.01
C ARG A 176 -6.15 -13.87 -20.22
N ILE A 177 -6.71 -13.57 -19.06
CA ILE A 177 -6.00 -12.83 -18.01
C ILE A 177 -5.02 -13.80 -17.38
N SER A 178 -3.72 -13.64 -17.67
CA SER A 178 -2.68 -14.44 -17.02
C SER A 178 -2.53 -13.97 -15.57
N PRO A 179 -2.67 -14.86 -14.57
CA PRO A 179 -2.51 -14.48 -13.18
C PRO A 179 -1.08 -13.98 -12.96
N PRO A 180 -0.90 -12.89 -12.20
CA PRO A 180 0.41 -12.40 -11.87
C PRO A 180 1.14 -13.39 -10.95
N SER A 181 2.46 -13.26 -10.88
CA SER A 181 3.22 -13.90 -9.81
C SER A 181 2.80 -13.33 -8.46
N ILE A 182 2.64 -14.19 -7.45
CA ILE A 182 2.31 -13.78 -6.08
C ILE A 182 3.51 -14.00 -5.16
N THR A 183 3.61 -13.19 -4.11
CA THR A 183 4.62 -13.35 -3.06
C THR A 183 3.94 -13.40 -1.71
N ILE A 184 4.13 -14.52 -1.01
CA ILE A 184 3.55 -14.76 0.31
C ILE A 184 4.67 -14.68 1.34
N GLN A 185 4.56 -13.79 2.32
CA GLN A 185 5.49 -13.72 3.45
C GLN A 185 5.15 -14.82 4.44
N LYS A 186 6.18 -15.47 5.01
CA LYS A 186 5.99 -16.42 6.11
C LYS A 186 5.58 -15.63 7.35
N SER A 187 4.36 -15.88 7.81
CA SER A 187 3.77 -15.33 9.04
C SER A 187 4.39 -15.94 10.29
#